data_AF-A0A2R6LU74-F1
#
_entry.id   AF-A0A2R6LU74-F1
#
_cell.length_a   1.000
_cell.length_b   1.000
_cell.length_c   1.000
_cell.angle_alpha   90.00
_cell.angle_beta   90.00
_cell.angle_gamma   90.00
#
_symmetry.space_group_name_H-M   'P 1'
#
loop_
_entity.id
_entity.type
_entity.pdbx_description
1 polymer ?
#
loop_
_entity_poly.entity_id
_entity_poly.type
_entity_poly.pdbx_seq_one_letter_code
_entity_poly.pdbx_strand_id
1 'polypeptide(L)'
;MEWRCADCGQAHDEPPEQCACGSSNVEPATDEADRYSLLGVRRRLLSPLEADRSLVRDEPYVTLLFRAVVALTLLVLLAALLVVLV
;
A
#
# COMPACT_ATOMS: atom_id res chain seq x y z
N MET A 1 10.18 14.15 14.98
CA MET A 1 10.13 13.65 13.60
C MET A 1 11.02 12.45 13.59
N GLU A 2 10.49 11.26 13.35
CA GLU A 2 11.22 10.00 13.52
C GLU A 2 12.06 9.71 12.26
N TRP A 3 13.23 9.13 12.43
CA TRP A 3 14.20 8.80 11.38
C TRP A 3 14.42 7.29 11.35
N ARG A 4 14.70 6.73 10.18
CA ARG A 4 14.98 5.30 10.04
C ARG A 4 16.17 5.04 9.13
N CYS A 5 16.91 4.00 9.48
CA CYS A 5 17.96 3.46 8.63
C CYS A 5 17.35 2.69 7.45
N ALA A 6 17.63 3.11 6.22
CA ALA A 6 17.02 2.52 5.02
C ALA A 6 17.33 1.03 4.86
N ASP A 7 18.49 0.58 5.35
CA ASP A 7 18.97 -0.80 5.14
C ASP A 7 18.56 -1.78 6.25
N CYS A 8 18.46 -1.31 7.50
CA CYS A 8 18.12 -2.17 8.65
C CYS A 8 16.80 -1.82 9.34
N GLY A 9 16.18 -0.70 9.00
CA GLY A 9 14.86 -0.31 9.50
C GLY A 9 14.84 0.10 10.97
N GLN A 10 16.01 0.34 11.57
CA GLN A 10 16.12 0.82 12.94
C GLN A 10 15.62 2.26 13.02
N ALA A 11 14.66 2.51 13.93
CA ALA A 11 14.09 3.83 14.18
C ALA A 11 14.92 4.61 15.21
N HIS A 12 15.03 5.92 14.98
CA HIS A 12 15.79 6.87 15.78
C HIS A 12 15.04 8.20 15.89
N ASP A 13 15.10 8.82 17.07
CA ASP A 13 14.47 10.14 17.30
C ASP A 13 15.19 11.29 16.58
N GLU A 14 16.49 11.10 16.31
CA GLU A 14 17.39 12.06 15.64
C GLU A 14 18.19 11.31 14.56
N PRO A 15 18.54 11.92 13.41
CA PRO A 15 19.22 11.21 12.34
C PRO A 15 20.65 10.83 12.78
N PRO A 16 20.98 9.53 12.89
CA PRO A 16 22.33 9.13 13.28
C PRO A 16 23.31 9.34 12.12
N GLU A 17 24.58 9.64 12.42
CA GLU A 17 25.63 9.65 11.39
C GLU A 17 25.91 8.25 10.82
N GLN A 18 25.65 7.21 11.62
CA GLN A 18 25.86 5.82 11.24
C GLN A 18 24.84 4.92 11.95
N CYS A 19 24.18 4.08 11.17
CA CYS A 19 23.24 3.08 11.66
C CYS A 19 23.98 1.94 12.36
N ALA A 20 23.33 1.28 13.32
CA ALA A 20 23.90 0.11 14.01
C ALA A 20 24.24 -1.05 13.05
N CYS A 21 23.61 -1.09 11.88
CA CYS A 21 23.91 -2.03 10.80
C CYS A 21 25.11 -1.62 9.92
N GLY A 22 25.78 -0.50 10.22
CA GLY A 22 26.92 0.03 9.46
C GLY A 22 26.56 0.87 8.24
N SER A 23 25.27 1.12 7.99
CA SER A 23 24.80 1.99 6.90
C SER A 23 24.87 3.47 7.29
N SER A 24 25.15 4.34 6.32
CA SER A 24 25.00 5.81 6.45
C SER A 24 23.72 6.33 5.79
N ASN A 25 22.89 5.45 5.23
CA ASN A 25 21.63 5.83 4.57
C ASN A 25 20.51 5.95 5.60
N VAL A 26 20.23 7.19 5.99
CA VAL A 26 19.15 7.53 6.92
C VAL A 26 18.07 8.30 6.16
N GLU A 27 16.83 7.86 6.31
CA GLU A 27 15.66 8.49 5.69
C GLU A 27 14.66 8.89 6.78
N PRO A 28 13.88 9.97 6.57
CA PRO A 28 12.81 10.31 7.49
C PRO A 28 11.76 9.18 7.50
N ALA A 29 11.29 8.80 8.69
CA ALA A 29 10.25 7.79 8.89
C ALA A 29 8.87 8.38 8.57
N THR A 30 8.68 8.81 7.33
CA THR A 30 7.35 9.19 6.81
C THR A 30 6.64 7.95 6.29
N ASP A 31 5.31 7.89 6.41
CA ASP A 31 4.50 6.80 5.85
C ASP A 31 4.72 6.65 4.34
N GLU A 32 4.99 7.74 3.63
CA GLU A 32 5.21 7.71 2.18
C GLU A 32 6.54 7.08 1.77
N ALA A 33 7.62 7.31 2.53
CA ALA A 33 8.92 6.71 2.21
C ALA A 33 8.94 5.18 2.47
N ASP A 34 8.12 4.69 3.41
CA ASP A 34 7.98 3.23 3.62
C ASP A 34 7.08 2.57 2.57
N ARG A 35 6.28 3.36 1.85
CA ARG A 35 5.41 2.85 0.77
C ARG A 35 6.19 2.40 -0.45
N TYR A 36 7.43 2.85 -0.65
CA TYR A 36 8.25 2.45 -1.81
C TYR A 36 9.62 1.86 -1.44
N SER A 37 9.97 1.76 -0.16
CA SER A 37 11.23 1.16 0.30
C SER A 37 11.21 -0.37 0.20
N LEU A 38 12.37 -0.99 -0.06
CA LEU A 38 12.51 -2.45 -0.08
C LEU A 38 12.14 -3.10 1.27
N LEU A 39 12.46 -2.43 2.38
CA LEU A 39 12.06 -2.87 3.72
C LEU A 39 10.56 -2.78 3.91
N GLY A 40 9.91 -1.71 3.44
CA GLY A 40 8.47 -1.55 3.49
C GLY A 40 7.72 -2.57 2.64
N VAL A 41 8.29 -2.98 1.50
CA VAL A 41 7.78 -4.10 0.68
C VAL A 41 7.96 -5.43 1.42
N ARG A 42 9.15 -5.70 1.99
CA ARG A 42 9.40 -6.91 2.79
C ARG A 42 8.43 -7.02 3.97
N ARG A 43 8.22 -5.92 4.70
CA ARG A 43 7.34 -5.88 5.87
C ARG A 43 5.90 -6.19 5.45
N ARG A 44 5.38 -5.54 4.39
CA ARG A 44 4.06 -5.83 3.80
C ARG A 44 3.87 -7.26 3.30
N LEU A 45 4.92 -7.88 2.74
CA LEU A 45 4.86 -9.28 2.31
C LEU A 45 4.82 -10.27 3.49
N LEU A 46 5.41 -9.90 4.62
CA LEU A 46 5.51 -10.76 5.81
C LEU A 46 4.37 -10.52 6.81
N SER A 47 3.67 -9.40 6.74
CA SER A 47 2.50 -9.09 7.57
C SER A 47 1.21 -9.17 6.73
N PRO A 48 0.47 -10.29 6.77
CA PRO A 48 -0.78 -10.42 6.00
C PRO A 48 -1.88 -9.41 6.40
N LEU A 49 -1.72 -8.72 7.54
CA LEU A 49 -2.57 -7.62 7.99
C LEU A 49 -2.19 -6.26 7.38
N GLU A 50 -0.91 -6.02 7.08
CA GLU A 50 -0.42 -4.78 6.45
C GLU A 50 -0.22 -4.94 4.94
N ALA A 51 -0.38 -6.16 4.41
CA ALA A 51 -0.46 -6.48 2.99
C ALA A 51 -1.63 -5.75 2.31
N ASP A 52 -1.40 -4.46 2.06
CA ASP A 52 -1.96 -3.56 1.07
C ASP A 52 -3.38 -3.88 0.56
N ARG A 53 -4.35 -3.96 1.47
CA ARG A 53 -5.76 -3.63 1.14
C ARG A 53 -5.99 -2.11 1.03
N SER A 54 -4.92 -1.31 1.21
CA SER A 54 -4.93 0.16 1.24
C SER A 54 -4.95 0.79 -0.16
N LEU A 55 -4.33 0.17 -1.17
CA LEU A 55 -4.35 0.69 -2.55
C LEU A 55 -5.77 0.96 -3.11
N VAL A 56 -6.76 0.15 -2.76
CA VAL A 56 -8.16 0.40 -3.15
C VAL A 56 -8.81 1.45 -2.24
N ARG A 57 -8.36 1.57 -0.99
CA ARG A 57 -9.02 2.32 0.08
C ARG A 57 -8.60 3.78 0.17
N ASP A 58 -7.36 4.10 -0.16
CA ASP A 58 -6.79 5.44 0.02
C ASP A 58 -6.89 6.33 -1.23
N GLU A 59 -7.12 5.75 -2.42
CA GLU A 59 -7.27 6.52 -3.65
C GLU A 59 -8.74 6.62 -4.09
N PRO A 60 -9.37 7.81 -4.00
CA PRO A 60 -10.81 7.98 -4.27
C PRO A 60 -11.18 7.62 -5.71
N TYR A 61 -10.27 7.85 -6.66
CA TYR A 61 -10.48 7.50 -8.07
C TYR A 61 -10.50 5.98 -8.30
N VAL A 62 -9.65 5.22 -7.62
CA VAL A 62 -9.59 3.75 -7.73
C VAL A 62 -10.86 3.13 -7.16
N THR A 63 -11.35 3.62 -6.02
CA THR A 63 -12.63 3.19 -5.45
C THR A 63 -13.80 3.45 -6.41
N LEU A 64 -13.86 4.63 -7.03
CA LEU A 64 -14.91 4.98 -7.98
C LEU A 64 -14.90 4.09 -9.21
N LEU A 65 -13.71 3.86 -9.78
CA LEU A 65 -13.54 3.00 -10.96
C LEU A 65 -13.96 1.56 -10.65
N PHE A 66 -13.52 1.02 -9.50
CA PHE A 66 -13.92 -0.31 -9.05
C PHE A 66 -15.44 -0.43 -8.92
N ARG A 67 -16.10 0.53 -8.26
CA ARG A 67 -17.57 0.54 -8.11
C ARG A 67 -18.28 0.62 -9.46
N ALA A 68 -17.76 1.41 -10.40
CA ALA A 68 -18.32 1.53 -11.75
C ALA A 68 -18.27 0.19 -12.49
N VAL A 69 -17.12 -0.52 -12.44
CA VAL A 69 -16.96 -1.84 -13.05
C VAL A 69 -17.93 -2.86 -12.43
N VAL A 70 -18.07 -2.87 -11.10
CA VAL A 70 -19.02 -3.76 -10.41
C VAL A 70 -20.47 -3.45 -10.81
N ALA A 71 -20.85 -2.17 -10.89
CA ALA A 71 -22.20 -1.80 -11.30
C ALA A 71 -22.50 -2.22 -12.75
N LEU A 72 -21.53 -2.03 -13.66
CA LEU A 72 -21.66 -2.33 -15.07
C LEU A 72 -21.76 -3.85 -15.31
N THR A 73 -20.97 -4.64 -14.59
CA THR A 73 -21.06 -6.12 -14.63
C THR A 73 -22.41 -6.63 -14.12
N LEU A 74 -22.97 -6.04 -13.06
CA LEU A 74 -24.32 -6.37 -12.58
C LEU A 74 -25.40 -6.05 -13.61
N LEU A 75 -25.31 -4.89 -14.29
CA LEU A 75 -26.26 -4.51 -15.34
C LEU A 75 -26.21 -5.47 -16.53
N VAL A 76 -25.01 -5.89 -16.95
CA VAL A 76 -24.84 -6.88 -18.02
C VAL A 76 -25.44 -8.22 -17.63
N LEU A 77 -25.19 -8.69 -16.40
CA LEU A 77 -25.80 -9.92 -15.89
C LEU A 77 -27.32 -9.84 -15.84
N LEU A 78 -27.87 -8.72 -15.37
CA LEU A 78 -29.32 -8.50 -15.34
C LEU A 78 -29.92 -8.52 -16.75
N ALA A 79 -29.28 -7.82 -17.70
CA ALA A 79 -29.73 -7.80 -19.09
C ALA A 79 -29.69 -9.19 -19.72
N ALA A 80 -28.61 -9.95 -19.51
CA ALA A 80 -28.50 -11.34 -19.98
C ALA A 80 -29.60 -12.22 -19.39
N LEU A 81 -29.89 -12.06 -18.10
CA LEU A 81 -30.94 -12.82 -17.41
C LEU A 81 -32.32 -12.50 -17.97
N LEU A 82 -32.61 -11.21 -18.24
CA LEU A 82 -33.87 -10.80 -18.88
C LEU A 82 -34.01 -11.39 -20.29
N VAL A 83 -32.93 -11.43 -21.08
CA VAL A 83 -32.94 -12.03 -22.42
C VAL A 83 -33.24 -13.53 -22.37
N VAL A 84 -32.72 -14.24 -21.38
CA VAL A 84 -32.98 -15.69 -21.21
C VAL A 84 -34.40 -15.97 -20.72
N LEU A 85 -35.00 -15.04 -19.98
CA LEU A 85 -36.32 -15.19 -19.39
C LEU A 85 -37.47 -14.84 -20.36
N VAL A 86 -37.15 -14.15 -21.46
CA VAL A 86 -38.05 -13.81 -22.59
C VAL A 86 -38.01 -14.92 -23.63
#